data_AF-A0A9E1L6L9-F1
#
_entry.id   AF-A0A9E1L6L9-F1
#
_cell.length_a   1.000
_cell.length_b   1.000
_cell.length_c   1.000
_cell.angle_alpha   90.00
_cell.angle_beta   90.00
_cell.angle_gamma   90.00
#
_symmetry.space_group_name_H-M   'P 1'
#
loop_
_entity.id
_entity.type
_entity.pdbx_description
1 polymer ?
#
loop_
_entity_poly.entity_id
_entity_poly.type
_entity_poly.pdbx_seq_one_letter_code
_entity_poly.pdbx_strand_id
1 'polypeptide(L)'
;MKITYLLFTASATLFLAACGQPSTTALMEKGSFAMWQGRWNDAATSYREITEMHPGDWEAHYNLGKCLLELGDPRGASASLEIANTIVPTNLDVSDLLAETYLATGNENKLFTFLEAQAGEQQTVRAWTKFAEYAMAISDPDSATIAIDTAIALDGGTTANPYIVAATFAEQLGDDTLALTRWKEAWAIDSSNTQVADALRGHGEIPGPTMTGVVPE
;
A
#
# COMPACT_ATOMS: atom_id res chain seq x y z
N MET A 1 43.68 -68.16 10.23
CA MET A 1 43.53 -68.53 8.80
C MET A 1 42.41 -67.66 8.23
N LYS A 2 42.63 -67.02 7.08
CA LYS A 2 41.98 -65.78 6.58
C LYS A 2 40.45 -65.86 6.46
N ILE A 3 39.73 -64.85 6.97
CA ILE A 3 38.32 -64.58 6.66
C ILE A 3 38.29 -63.40 5.68
N THR A 4 37.87 -63.68 4.46
CA THR A 4 37.74 -62.74 3.34
C THR A 4 36.42 -61.97 3.49
N TYR A 5 36.48 -60.66 3.70
CA TYR A 5 35.30 -59.80 3.62
C TYR A 5 35.02 -59.45 2.16
N LEU A 6 33.88 -59.93 1.65
CA LEU A 6 33.36 -59.64 0.32
C LEU A 6 32.72 -58.24 0.35
N LEU A 7 33.25 -57.32 -0.46
CA LEU A 7 32.66 -56.00 -0.72
C LEU A 7 31.28 -56.16 -1.38
N PHE A 8 30.27 -55.51 -0.84
CA PHE A 8 29.01 -55.22 -1.54
C PHE A 8 28.69 -53.74 -1.40
N THR A 9 29.33 -52.91 -2.23
CA THR A 9 28.93 -51.51 -2.38
C THR A 9 27.67 -51.46 -3.25
N ALA A 10 26.51 -51.45 -2.61
CA ALA A 10 25.27 -51.06 -3.28
C ALA A 10 25.31 -49.54 -3.51
N SER A 11 25.87 -49.12 -4.64
CA SER A 11 25.77 -47.74 -5.09
C SER A 11 24.38 -47.57 -5.72
N ALA A 12 23.42 -47.14 -4.89
CA ALA A 12 22.12 -46.70 -5.35
C ALA A 12 22.27 -45.31 -5.96
N THR A 13 22.46 -45.25 -7.28
CA THR A 13 22.37 -44.00 -8.04
C THR A 13 20.90 -43.60 -8.12
N LEU A 14 20.49 -42.72 -7.20
CA LEU A 14 19.23 -42.02 -7.24
C LEU A 14 19.26 -41.00 -8.39
N PHE A 15 18.87 -41.42 -9.60
CA PHE A 15 18.57 -40.50 -10.69
C PHE A 15 17.18 -39.88 -10.42
N LEU A 16 17.15 -38.77 -9.70
CA LEU A 16 15.99 -37.88 -9.74
C LEU A 16 16.03 -37.15 -11.08
N ALA A 17 15.07 -37.48 -11.93
CA ALA A 17 14.81 -36.78 -13.18
C ALA A 17 14.47 -35.31 -12.88
N ALA A 18 15.47 -34.44 -12.97
CA ALA A 18 15.28 -32.99 -13.00
C ALA A 18 14.78 -32.58 -14.40
N CYS A 19 13.55 -32.97 -14.74
CA CYS A 19 12.85 -32.42 -15.89
C CYS A 19 11.87 -31.34 -15.43
N GLY A 20 12.23 -30.08 -15.71
CA GLY A 20 11.29 -29.13 -16.28
C GLY A 20 10.44 -28.26 -15.35
N GLN A 21 10.90 -27.90 -14.15
CA GLN A 21 10.28 -26.78 -13.44
C GLN A 21 10.51 -25.49 -14.26
N PRO A 22 9.45 -24.76 -14.65
CA PRO A 22 9.61 -23.50 -15.37
C PRO A 22 10.39 -22.50 -14.51
N SER A 23 11.24 -21.69 -15.13
CA SER A 23 11.96 -20.66 -14.38
C SER A 23 11.00 -19.61 -13.82
N THR A 24 11.38 -19.00 -12.70
CA THR A 24 10.64 -17.90 -12.06
C THR A 24 10.32 -16.79 -13.05
N THR A 25 11.27 -16.43 -13.91
CA THR A 25 11.08 -15.44 -14.98
C THR A 25 10.01 -15.87 -15.97
N ALA A 26 10.03 -17.13 -16.44
CA ALA A 26 9.04 -17.63 -17.38
C ALA A 26 7.63 -17.66 -16.75
N LEU A 27 7.52 -18.01 -15.46
CA LEU A 27 6.26 -17.95 -14.73
C LEU A 27 5.79 -16.51 -14.52
N MET A 28 6.70 -15.57 -14.24
CA MET A 28 6.38 -14.17 -14.05
C MET A 28 5.82 -13.55 -15.34
N GLU A 29 6.46 -13.83 -16.48
CA GLU A 29 6.00 -13.42 -17.80
C GLU A 29 4.64 -14.04 -18.15
N LYS A 30 4.47 -15.35 -17.92
CA LYS A 30 3.21 -16.06 -18.15
C LYS A 30 2.08 -15.49 -17.28
N GLY A 31 2.34 -15.26 -16.00
CA GLY A 31 1.40 -14.67 -15.06
C GLY A 31 0.99 -13.26 -15.49
N SER A 32 1.97 -12.42 -15.83
CA SER A 32 1.73 -11.03 -16.25
C SER A 32 0.94 -10.97 -17.56
N PHE A 33 1.25 -11.84 -18.52
CA PHE A 33 0.50 -11.93 -19.77
C PHE A 33 -0.93 -12.44 -19.58
N ALA A 34 -1.15 -13.33 -18.62
CA ALA A 34 -2.49 -13.79 -18.24
C ALA A 34 -3.29 -12.68 -17.54
N MET A 35 -2.67 -11.90 -16.63
CA MET A 35 -3.30 -10.72 -16.02
C MET A 35 -3.73 -9.70 -17.07
N TRP A 36 -2.85 -9.38 -18.02
CA TRP A 36 -3.15 -8.44 -19.11
C TRP A 36 -4.36 -8.88 -19.96
N GLN A 37 -4.62 -10.19 -20.06
CA GLN A 37 -5.78 -10.75 -20.75
C GLN A 37 -7.02 -10.94 -19.86
N GLY A 38 -6.96 -10.53 -18.58
CA GLY A 38 -8.03 -10.77 -17.61
C GLY A 38 -8.21 -12.24 -17.22
N ARG A 39 -7.25 -13.11 -17.53
CA ARG A 39 -7.28 -14.53 -17.13
C ARG A 39 -6.72 -14.68 -15.73
N TRP A 40 -7.47 -14.17 -14.74
CA TRP A 40 -7.02 -14.08 -13.34
C TRP A 40 -6.68 -15.44 -12.70
N ASN A 41 -7.43 -16.50 -13.04
CA ASN A 41 -7.12 -17.86 -12.55
C ASN A 41 -5.77 -18.39 -13.06
N ASP A 42 -5.46 -18.18 -14.35
CA ASP A 42 -4.19 -18.61 -14.96
C ASP A 42 -3.01 -17.83 -14.38
N ALA A 43 -3.22 -16.53 -14.16
CA ALA A 43 -2.25 -15.65 -13.53
C ALA A 43 -1.96 -16.08 -12.09
N ALA A 44 -3.01 -16.24 -11.27
CA ALA A 44 -2.89 -16.71 -9.89
C ALA A 44 -2.18 -18.07 -9.80
N THR A 45 -2.42 -18.98 -10.74
CA THR A 45 -1.72 -20.26 -10.80
C THR A 45 -0.22 -20.08 -11.02
N SER A 46 0.16 -19.20 -11.94
CA SER A 46 1.58 -18.93 -12.26
C SER A 46 2.30 -18.27 -11.09
N TYR A 47 1.66 -17.29 -10.44
CA TYR A 47 2.24 -16.64 -9.26
C TYR A 47 2.30 -17.56 -8.05
N ARG A 48 1.30 -18.43 -7.83
CA ARG A 48 1.34 -19.41 -6.75
C ARG A 48 2.53 -20.36 -6.89
N GLU A 49 2.79 -20.85 -8.09
CA GLU A 49 3.97 -21.69 -8.37
C GLU A 49 5.29 -20.95 -8.04
N ILE A 50 5.38 -19.65 -8.34
CA ILE A 50 6.52 -18.84 -7.90
C ILE A 50 6.60 -18.76 -6.37
N THR A 51 5.49 -18.48 -5.68
CA THR A 51 5.50 -18.37 -4.20
C THR A 51 5.84 -19.69 -3.50
N GLU A 52 5.57 -20.84 -4.14
CA GLU A 52 5.95 -22.16 -3.65
C GLU A 52 7.44 -22.43 -3.84
N MET A 53 8.02 -22.05 -4.98
CA MET A 53 9.46 -22.19 -5.26
C MET A 53 10.32 -21.15 -4.51
N HIS A 54 9.79 -19.94 -4.38
CA HIS A 54 10.46 -18.78 -3.79
C HIS A 54 9.49 -18.05 -2.84
N PRO A 55 9.35 -18.52 -1.59
CA PRO A 55 8.45 -17.92 -0.62
C PRO A 55 8.73 -16.44 -0.29
N GLY A 56 9.93 -15.95 -0.59
CA GLY A 56 10.34 -14.55 -0.39
C GLY A 56 10.23 -13.67 -1.64
N ASP A 57 9.61 -14.14 -2.72
CA ASP A 57 9.36 -13.32 -3.91
C ASP A 57 8.17 -12.39 -3.68
N TRP A 58 8.45 -11.17 -3.23
CA TRP A 58 7.42 -10.19 -2.88
C TRP A 58 6.58 -9.77 -4.11
N GLU A 59 7.16 -9.73 -5.31
CA GLU A 59 6.46 -9.37 -6.54
C GLU A 59 5.42 -10.45 -6.89
N ALA A 60 5.77 -11.72 -6.73
CA ALA A 60 4.83 -12.82 -6.93
C ALA A 60 3.70 -12.81 -5.91
N HIS A 61 4.00 -12.54 -4.63
CA HIS A 61 2.97 -12.37 -3.60
C HIS A 61 2.05 -11.18 -3.87
N TYR A 62 2.61 -10.04 -4.28
CA TYR A 62 1.86 -8.85 -4.65
C TYR A 62 0.93 -9.12 -5.84
N ASN A 63 1.44 -9.70 -6.92
CA ASN A 63 0.63 -10.02 -8.11
C ASN A 63 -0.38 -11.14 -7.85
N LEU A 64 -0.07 -12.12 -7.00
CA LEU A 64 -1.04 -13.11 -6.53
C LEU A 64 -2.17 -12.44 -5.77
N GLY A 65 -1.86 -11.49 -4.87
CA GLY A 65 -2.84 -10.67 -4.16
C GLY A 65 -3.82 -9.96 -5.11
N LYS A 66 -3.29 -9.28 -6.14
CA LYS A 66 -4.11 -8.63 -7.18
C LYS A 66 -5.04 -9.62 -7.88
N CYS A 67 -4.51 -10.78 -8.29
CA CYS A 67 -5.33 -11.79 -8.95
C CYS A 67 -6.42 -12.33 -8.03
N LEU A 68 -6.15 -12.50 -6.74
CA LEU A 68 -7.12 -13.01 -5.76
C LEU A 68 -8.24 -12.01 -5.49
N LEU A 69 -7.97 -10.71 -5.49
CA LEU A 69 -9.00 -9.68 -5.42
C LEU A 69 -9.97 -9.76 -6.61
N GLU A 70 -9.43 -9.85 -7.82
CA GLU A 70 -10.22 -10.00 -9.06
C GLU A 70 -11.04 -11.30 -9.09
N LEU A 71 -10.56 -12.34 -8.40
CA LEU A 71 -11.25 -13.62 -8.24
C LEU A 71 -12.27 -13.62 -7.09
N GLY A 72 -12.41 -12.52 -6.35
CA GLY A 72 -13.33 -12.43 -5.21
C GLY A 72 -12.87 -13.19 -3.96
N ASP A 73 -11.56 -13.44 -3.82
CA ASP A 73 -10.94 -14.02 -2.62
C ASP A 73 -10.06 -12.98 -1.90
N PRO A 74 -10.67 -12.00 -1.22
CA PRO A 74 -9.90 -10.95 -0.55
C PRO A 74 -9.17 -11.46 0.70
N ARG A 75 -9.57 -12.62 1.26
CA ARG A 75 -8.85 -13.24 2.39
C ARG A 75 -7.52 -13.83 1.92
N GLY A 76 -7.53 -14.56 0.80
CA GLY A 76 -6.31 -15.02 0.16
C GLY A 76 -5.44 -13.84 -0.27
N ALA A 77 -6.04 -12.79 -0.82
CA ALA A 77 -5.32 -11.59 -1.22
C ALA A 77 -4.58 -10.93 -0.05
N SER A 78 -5.27 -10.67 1.07
CA SER A 78 -4.63 -10.07 2.24
C SER A 78 -3.49 -10.92 2.77
N ALA A 79 -3.63 -12.25 2.78
CA ALA A 79 -2.56 -13.14 3.25
C ALA A 79 -1.29 -13.06 2.37
N SER A 80 -1.44 -13.04 1.04
CA SER A 80 -0.31 -12.85 0.14
C SER A 80 0.30 -11.46 0.27
N LEU A 81 -0.53 -10.41 0.38
CA LEU A 81 -0.06 -9.03 0.51
C LEU A 81 0.62 -8.75 1.86
N GLU A 82 0.17 -9.36 2.95
CA GLU A 82 0.84 -9.32 4.26
C GLU A 82 2.28 -9.87 4.16
N ILE A 83 2.50 -10.94 3.38
CA ILE A 83 3.84 -11.48 3.12
C ILE A 83 4.67 -10.52 2.29
N ALA A 84 4.12 -9.98 1.18
CA ALA A 84 4.81 -8.99 0.36
C ALA A 84 5.24 -7.77 1.20
N ASN A 85 4.33 -7.25 2.04
CA ASN A 85 4.60 -6.11 2.90
C ASN A 85 5.67 -6.41 3.95
N THR A 86 5.72 -7.63 4.48
CA THR A 86 6.78 -8.04 5.42
C THR A 86 8.17 -8.00 4.77
N ILE A 87 8.26 -8.29 3.46
CA ILE A 87 9.53 -8.32 2.72
C ILE A 87 9.93 -6.90 2.26
N VAL A 88 8.97 -6.09 1.83
CA VAL A 88 9.19 -4.72 1.33
C VAL A 88 8.26 -3.70 2.02
N PRO A 89 8.44 -3.43 3.33
CA PRO A 89 7.51 -2.63 4.14
C PRO A 89 7.42 -1.15 3.77
N THR A 90 8.27 -0.68 2.85
CA THR A 90 8.27 0.70 2.33
C THR A 90 7.75 0.80 0.90
N ASN A 91 7.38 -0.32 0.28
CA ASN A 91 6.80 -0.34 -1.05
C ASN A 91 5.33 0.11 -0.98
N LEU A 92 5.04 1.25 -1.61
CA LEU A 92 3.71 1.83 -1.59
C LEU A 92 2.64 1.01 -2.29
N ASP A 93 2.96 0.42 -3.43
CA ASP A 93 1.97 -0.32 -4.21
C ASP A 93 1.46 -1.52 -3.40
N VAL A 94 2.36 -2.13 -2.63
CA VAL A 94 2.03 -3.22 -1.71
C VAL A 94 1.21 -2.70 -0.52
N SER A 95 1.64 -1.62 0.14
CA SER A 95 0.93 -1.10 1.30
C SER A 95 -0.47 -0.58 0.96
N ASP A 96 -0.60 0.14 -0.15
CA ASP A 96 -1.87 0.71 -0.59
C ASP A 96 -2.84 -0.41 -0.95
N LEU A 97 -2.40 -1.41 -1.73
CA LEU A 97 -3.27 -2.53 -2.07
C LEU A 97 -3.69 -3.36 -0.85
N LEU A 98 -2.80 -3.52 0.15
CA LEU A 98 -3.14 -4.20 1.41
C LEU A 98 -4.18 -3.40 2.21
N ALA A 99 -4.00 -2.08 2.32
CA ALA A 99 -4.95 -1.19 3.00
C ALA A 99 -6.33 -1.20 2.30
N GLU A 100 -6.36 -1.09 0.96
CA GLU A 100 -7.58 -1.21 0.15
C GLU A 100 -8.26 -2.56 0.36
N THR A 101 -7.48 -3.65 0.47
CA THR A 101 -8.01 -4.99 0.72
C THR A 101 -8.67 -5.07 2.10
N TYR A 102 -8.07 -4.49 3.14
CA TYR A 102 -8.69 -4.44 4.47
C TYR A 102 -9.96 -3.59 4.49
N LEU A 103 -9.95 -2.45 3.81
CA LEU A 103 -11.11 -1.59 3.68
C LEU A 103 -12.27 -2.32 2.97
N ALA A 104 -12.00 -2.92 1.81
CA ALA A 104 -13.00 -3.63 1.01
C ALA A 104 -13.61 -4.84 1.74
N THR A 105 -12.87 -5.41 2.69
CA THR A 105 -13.35 -6.53 3.51
C THR A 105 -14.01 -6.12 4.82
N GLY A 106 -14.07 -4.81 5.12
CA GLY A 106 -14.57 -4.30 6.39
C GLY A 106 -13.69 -4.67 7.59
N ASN A 107 -12.43 -5.05 7.36
CA ASN A 107 -11.49 -5.38 8.43
C ASN A 107 -10.82 -4.10 8.98
N GLU A 108 -11.65 -3.17 9.48
CA GLU A 108 -11.22 -1.85 9.96
C GLU A 108 -10.14 -1.93 11.05
N ASN A 109 -10.25 -2.89 11.98
CA ASN A 109 -9.22 -3.11 13.00
C ASN A 109 -7.86 -3.47 12.39
N LYS A 110 -7.83 -4.33 11.36
CA LYS A 110 -6.58 -4.67 10.69
C LYS A 110 -6.02 -3.47 9.93
N LEU A 111 -6.90 -2.71 9.25
CA LEU A 111 -6.53 -1.50 8.54
C LEU A 111 -5.87 -0.49 9.49
N PHE A 112 -6.52 -0.19 10.62
CA PHE A 112 -6.01 0.73 11.63
C PHE A 112 -4.64 0.29 12.16
N THR A 113 -4.53 -0.95 12.68
CA THR A 113 -3.26 -1.43 13.24
C THR A 113 -2.15 -1.45 12.20
N PHE A 114 -2.46 -1.79 10.95
CA PHE A 114 -1.49 -1.78 9.86
C PHE A 114 -0.98 -0.37 9.54
N LEU A 115 -1.89 0.59 9.36
CA LEU A 115 -1.53 1.97 9.02
C LEU A 115 -0.81 2.68 10.17
N GLU A 116 -1.25 2.47 11.40
CA GLU A 116 -0.60 3.02 12.59
C GLU A 116 0.83 2.51 12.72
N ALA A 117 1.04 1.19 12.60
CA ALA A 117 2.37 0.60 12.63
C ALA A 117 3.26 1.15 11.50
N GLN A 118 2.74 1.18 10.27
CA GLN A 118 3.50 1.66 9.12
C GLN A 118 3.88 3.15 9.26
N ALA A 119 2.93 4.00 9.65
CA ALA A 119 3.18 5.43 9.84
C ALA A 119 4.16 5.68 11.00
N GLY A 120 4.02 4.92 12.08
CA GLY A 120 4.91 4.93 13.24
C GLY A 120 6.34 4.48 12.92
N GLU A 121 6.52 3.47 12.08
CA GLU A 121 7.84 2.98 11.69
C GLU A 121 8.51 3.88 10.65
N GLN A 122 7.75 4.31 9.63
CA GLN A 122 8.31 5.08 8.52
C GLN A 122 8.59 6.54 8.91
N GLN A 123 7.79 7.12 9.80
CA GLN A 123 7.88 8.52 10.21
C GLN A 123 8.02 9.46 9.00
N THR A 124 7.14 9.27 8.01
CA THR A 124 7.10 10.14 6.81
C THR A 124 5.76 10.84 6.70
N VAL A 125 5.78 12.07 6.17
CA VAL A 125 4.57 12.87 5.91
C VAL A 125 3.57 12.05 5.11
N ARG A 126 4.04 11.39 4.05
CA ARG A 126 3.22 10.54 3.17
C ARG A 126 2.51 9.40 3.91
N ALA A 127 3.19 8.70 4.81
CA ALA A 127 2.60 7.58 5.54
C ALA A 127 1.50 8.07 6.50
N TRP A 128 1.74 9.17 7.22
CA TRP A 128 0.73 9.77 8.09
C TRP A 128 -0.44 10.36 7.31
N THR A 129 -0.22 10.98 6.14
CA THR A 129 -1.32 11.44 5.29
C THR A 129 -2.16 10.28 4.75
N LYS A 130 -1.53 9.16 4.37
CA LYS A 130 -2.27 7.95 3.97
C LYS A 130 -3.10 7.39 5.11
N PHE A 131 -2.56 7.34 6.32
CA PHE A 131 -3.32 6.93 7.49
C PHE A 131 -4.56 7.84 7.68
N ALA A 132 -4.38 9.16 7.61
CA ALA A 132 -5.50 10.09 7.68
C ALA A 132 -6.58 9.82 6.61
N GLU A 133 -6.19 9.68 5.34
CA GLU A 133 -7.12 9.41 4.23
C GLU A 133 -7.97 8.15 4.47
N TYR A 134 -7.36 7.07 4.96
CA TYR A 134 -8.08 5.84 5.28
C TYR A 134 -8.96 5.97 6.54
N ALA A 135 -8.48 6.67 7.57
CA ALA A 135 -9.28 6.95 8.77
C ALA A 135 -10.54 7.78 8.44
N MET A 136 -10.40 8.77 7.55
CA MET A 136 -11.53 9.54 7.00
C MET A 136 -12.52 8.64 6.26
N ALA A 137 -12.03 7.71 5.45
CA ALA A 137 -12.86 6.80 4.66
C ALA A 137 -13.70 5.84 5.51
N ILE A 138 -13.18 5.42 6.68
CA ILE A 138 -13.93 4.59 7.65
C ILE A 138 -14.69 5.41 8.70
N SER A 139 -14.74 6.74 8.55
CA SER A 139 -15.39 7.65 9.50
C SER A 139 -14.85 7.54 10.93
N ASP A 140 -13.51 7.40 11.07
CA ASP A 140 -12.78 7.45 12.33
C ASP A 140 -12.10 8.83 12.51
N PRO A 141 -12.80 9.82 13.08
CA PRO A 141 -12.30 11.19 13.17
C PRO A 141 -11.13 11.35 14.14
N ASP A 142 -11.04 10.51 15.17
CA ASP A 142 -9.98 10.60 16.17
C ASP A 142 -8.63 10.23 15.54
N SER A 143 -8.59 9.10 14.83
CA SER A 143 -7.40 8.65 14.11
C SER A 143 -7.04 9.59 12.95
N ALA A 144 -8.03 10.10 12.22
CA ALA A 144 -7.80 11.08 11.15
C ALA A 144 -7.13 12.35 11.71
N THR A 145 -7.63 12.89 12.82
CA THR A 145 -7.06 14.09 13.45
C THR A 145 -5.60 13.87 13.87
N ILE A 146 -5.31 12.77 14.57
CA ILE A 146 -3.95 12.44 15.02
C ILE A 146 -3.00 12.32 13.83
N ALA A 147 -3.42 11.62 12.77
CA ALA A 147 -2.60 11.39 11.60
C ALA A 147 -2.35 12.68 10.79
N ILE A 148 -3.37 13.54 10.65
CA ILE A 148 -3.25 14.86 10.02
C ILE A 148 -2.28 15.75 10.79
N ASP A 149 -2.47 15.89 12.10
CA ASP A 149 -1.63 16.75 12.93
C ASP A 149 -0.18 16.28 12.93
N THR A 150 0.04 14.96 12.97
CA THR A 150 1.38 14.37 12.89
C THR A 150 2.02 14.63 11.52
N ALA A 151 1.26 14.49 10.42
CA ALA A 151 1.75 14.78 9.08
C ALA A 151 2.15 16.26 8.92
N ILE A 152 1.32 17.19 9.41
CA ILE A 152 1.58 18.64 9.38
C ILE A 152 2.83 18.98 10.21
N ALA A 153 2.92 18.46 11.43
CA ALA A 153 4.04 18.71 12.32
C ALA A 153 5.36 18.18 11.76
N LEU A 154 5.34 17.02 11.11
CA LEU A 154 6.52 16.42 10.48
C LEU A 154 6.95 17.15 9.21
N ASP A 155 5.99 17.66 8.43
CA ASP A 155 6.24 18.38 7.18
C ASP A 155 6.79 19.81 7.41
N GLY A 156 6.35 20.46 8.48
CA GLY A 156 6.78 21.81 8.85
C GLY A 156 6.36 22.89 7.85
N GLY A 157 5.26 22.69 7.12
CA GLY A 157 4.76 23.68 6.14
C GLY A 157 5.49 23.69 4.81
N THR A 158 6.12 22.57 4.43
CA THR A 158 6.89 22.42 3.19
C THR A 158 6.00 21.99 2.02
N THR A 159 5.00 21.15 2.26
CA THR A 159 4.12 20.61 1.23
C THR A 159 2.66 20.92 1.50
N ALA A 160 1.89 21.18 0.44
CA ALA A 160 0.47 21.52 0.59
C ALA A 160 -0.39 20.30 0.99
N ASN A 161 0.07 19.08 0.72
CA ASN A 161 -0.76 17.88 0.80
C ASN A 161 -1.36 17.60 2.20
N PRO A 162 -0.62 17.70 3.32
CA PRO A 162 -1.21 17.52 4.65
C PRO A 162 -2.33 18.52 4.95
N TYR A 163 -2.20 19.76 4.47
CA TYR A 163 -3.22 20.80 4.62
C TYR A 163 -4.43 20.58 3.73
N ILE A 164 -4.23 20.04 2.51
CA ILE A 164 -5.34 19.62 1.63
C ILE A 164 -6.17 18.52 2.32
N VAL A 165 -5.52 17.53 2.92
CA VAL A 165 -6.20 16.47 3.66
C VAL A 165 -6.91 17.02 4.90
N ALA A 166 -6.25 17.92 5.66
CA ALA A 166 -6.85 18.59 6.80
C ALA A 166 -8.11 19.40 6.42
N ALA A 167 -8.06 20.12 5.29
CA ALA A 167 -9.18 20.91 4.80
C ALA A 167 -10.36 20.02 4.38
N THR A 168 -10.07 18.96 3.62
CA THR A 168 -11.06 17.98 3.17
C THR A 168 -11.74 17.30 4.37
N PHE A 169 -10.96 16.96 5.40
CA PHE A 169 -11.50 16.37 6.63
C PHE A 169 -12.40 17.36 7.40
N ALA A 170 -11.99 18.62 7.51
CA ALA A 170 -12.81 19.65 8.14
C ALA A 170 -14.15 19.86 7.40
N GLU A 171 -14.15 19.81 6.05
CA GLU A 171 -15.39 19.84 5.26
C GLU A 171 -16.28 18.64 5.55
N GLN A 172 -15.71 17.43 5.68
CA GLN A 172 -16.46 16.22 6.04
C GLN A 172 -17.13 16.33 7.42
N LEU A 173 -16.51 17.05 8.35
CA LEU A 173 -17.07 17.34 9.68
C LEU A 173 -18.06 18.53 9.68
N GLY A 174 -18.15 19.29 8.58
CA GLY A 174 -18.95 20.51 8.49
C GLY A 174 -18.33 21.70 9.22
N ASP A 175 -17.02 21.68 9.49
CA ASP A 175 -16.28 22.82 10.05
C ASP A 175 -15.73 23.69 8.91
N ASP A 176 -16.60 24.50 8.32
CA ASP A 176 -16.26 25.40 7.21
C ASP A 176 -15.17 26.41 7.59
N THR A 177 -15.06 26.77 8.87
CA THR A 177 -14.06 27.74 9.35
C THR A 177 -12.67 27.12 9.33
N LEU A 178 -12.54 25.91 9.86
CA LEU A 178 -11.29 25.16 9.82
C LEU A 178 -10.93 24.78 8.38
N ALA A 179 -11.90 24.30 7.59
CA ALA A 179 -11.70 23.97 6.18
C ALA A 179 -11.09 25.13 5.40
N LEU A 180 -11.71 26.31 5.48
CA LEU A 180 -11.22 27.52 4.81
C LEU A 180 -9.81 27.90 5.28
N THR A 181 -9.52 27.75 6.56
CA THR A 181 -8.19 28.01 7.12
C THR A 181 -7.15 27.08 6.49
N ARG A 182 -7.42 25.77 6.48
CA ARG A 182 -6.52 24.77 5.91
C ARG A 182 -6.34 24.91 4.40
N TRP A 183 -7.38 25.29 3.66
CA TRP A 183 -7.26 25.61 2.24
C TRP A 183 -6.36 26.81 1.97
N LYS A 184 -6.41 27.85 2.81
CA LYS A 184 -5.52 29.02 2.71
C LYS A 184 -4.07 28.65 2.99
N GLU A 185 -3.81 27.81 3.99
CA GLU A 185 -2.47 27.28 4.27
C GLU A 185 -1.92 26.47 3.08
N ALA A 186 -2.74 25.57 2.53
CA ALA A 186 -2.37 24.83 1.32
C ALA A 186 -2.04 25.75 0.14
N TRP A 187 -2.82 26.82 -0.06
CA TRP A 187 -2.61 27.81 -1.13
C TRP A 187 -1.33 28.64 -0.94
N ALA A 188 -1.01 28.98 0.31
CA ALA A 188 0.21 29.71 0.64
C ALA A 188 1.47 28.89 0.27
N ILE A 189 1.38 27.56 0.36
CA ILE A 189 2.46 26.63 -0.01
C ILE A 189 2.49 26.38 -1.52
N ASP A 190 1.35 26.03 -2.12
CA ASP A 190 1.23 25.76 -3.56
C ASP A 190 0.06 26.50 -4.21
N SER A 191 0.32 27.75 -4.58
CA SER A 191 -0.63 28.61 -5.32
C SER A 191 -0.88 28.19 -6.78
N SER A 192 -0.23 27.14 -7.26
CA SER A 192 -0.49 26.58 -8.60
C SER A 192 -1.48 25.41 -8.57
N ASN A 193 -1.80 24.91 -7.37
CA ASN A 193 -2.68 23.76 -7.20
C ASN A 193 -4.14 24.11 -7.54
N THR A 194 -4.68 23.49 -8.59
CA THR A 194 -6.04 23.77 -9.07
C THR A 194 -7.12 23.30 -8.10
N GLN A 195 -6.90 22.17 -7.40
CA GLN A 195 -7.85 21.68 -6.39
C GLN A 195 -8.01 22.69 -5.26
N VAL A 196 -6.89 23.24 -4.77
CA VAL A 196 -6.91 24.26 -3.71
C VAL A 196 -7.61 25.53 -4.20
N ALA A 197 -7.33 25.98 -5.42
CA ALA A 197 -8.00 27.15 -6.01
C ALA A 197 -9.51 26.94 -6.13
N ASP A 198 -9.95 25.75 -6.55
CA ASP A 198 -11.35 25.40 -6.71
C ASP A 198 -12.06 25.35 -5.36
N ALA A 199 -11.45 24.73 -4.35
CA ALA A 199 -11.99 24.66 -3.00
C ALA A 199 -12.15 26.05 -2.39
N LEU A 200 -11.12 26.91 -2.47
CA LEU A 200 -11.20 28.30 -2.02
C LEU A 200 -12.34 29.09 -2.69
N ARG A 201 -12.53 28.92 -4.01
CA ARG A 201 -13.67 29.52 -4.72
C ARG A 201 -15.01 28.98 -4.24
N GLY A 202 -15.09 27.69 -3.92
CA GLY A 202 -16.26 27.07 -3.29
C GLY A 202 -16.62 27.71 -1.96
N HIS A 203 -15.62 28.13 -1.19
CA HIS A 203 -15.77 28.90 0.05
C HIS A 203 -15.94 30.42 -0.16
N GLY A 204 -16.10 30.89 -1.40
CA GLY A 204 -16.34 32.30 -1.73
C GLY A 204 -15.09 33.18 -1.75
N GLU A 205 -13.90 32.61 -1.64
CA GLU A 205 -12.63 33.34 -1.79
C GLU A 205 -12.27 33.51 -3.27
N ILE A 206 -11.43 34.51 -3.57
CA ILE A 206 -10.86 34.71 -4.91
C ILE A 206 -9.36 34.45 -4.81
N PRO A 207 -8.88 33.24 -5.16
CA PRO A 207 -7.47 32.89 -5.11
C PRO A 207 -6.62 33.89 -5.89
N GLY A 208 -5.60 34.41 -5.23
CA GLY A 208 -4.74 35.44 -5.80
C GLY A 208 -3.41 35.57 -5.08
N PRO A 209 -2.46 36.33 -5.67
CA PRO A 209 -1.10 36.47 -5.16
C PRO A 209 -1.02 37.18 -3.79
N THR A 210 -2.10 37.82 -3.35
CA THR A 210 -2.18 38.47 -2.04
C THR A 210 -2.63 37.53 -0.92
N MET A 211 -3.09 36.31 -1.24
CA MET A 211 -3.57 35.33 -0.25
C MET A 211 -2.46 34.43 0.32
N THR A 212 -1.21 34.56 -0.14
CA THR A 212 -0.07 33.74 0.28
C THR A 212 0.50 34.16 1.65
N GLY A 213 -0.35 34.59 2.58
CA GLY A 213 0.06 34.97 3.93
C GLY A 213 0.79 33.82 4.63
N VAL A 214 1.83 34.17 5.40
CA VAL A 214 2.79 33.25 6.05
C VAL A 214 2.06 32.12 6.79
N VAL A 215 2.43 30.87 6.51
CA VAL A 215 2.00 29.69 7.28
C VAL A 215 2.40 29.93 8.74
N PRO A 216 1.46 29.93 9.71
CA PRO A 216 1.81 30.09 11.12
C PRO A 216 2.76 28.98 11.56
N GLU A 217 3.81 29.34 12.32
CA GLU A 217 4.76 28.40 12.95
C GLU A 217 4.07 27.41 13.91
#